data_AF-G0MIZ6-F1
#
_entry.id   AF-G0MIZ6-F1
#
_cell.length_a   1.000
_cell.length_b   1.000
_cell.length_c   1.000
_cell.angle_alpha   90.00
_cell.angle_beta   90.00
_cell.angle_gamma   90.00
#
_symmetry.space_group_name_H-M   'P 1'
#
loop_
_entity.id
_entity.type
_entity.pdbx_description
1 polymer ?
#
loop_
_entity_poly.entity_id
_entity_poly.type
_entity_poly.pdbx_seq_one_letter_code
_entity_poly.pdbx_strand_id
1 'polypeptide(L)'
;MQGATYFYFHIGNISDYDRRILDEYANDGDIEIKTLQEKYERPFYAWQLIEIQNIGEIRLPHLKVIKNGETPKYYENPQQIPPELFSRKYITTAEPTFDASKAVIRPDRVGIMYIHEAIALEPGYKSVLMDYKDVAFRHYKDVLHRVSGNDWAQNETISARSIPEPYLELLAQKVVKKLEFVYKKVPVNCTTIPEYMVTARFFPNPCERMLLTW
;
A
#
# COMPACT_ATOMS: atom_id res chain seq x y z
N MET A 1 16.47 10.09 7.19
CA MET A 1 15.24 9.34 6.94
C MET A 1 15.42 7.90 7.41
N GLN A 2 14.89 7.58 8.58
CA GLN A 2 14.69 6.20 9.01
C GLN A 2 13.58 5.64 8.11
N GLY A 3 13.83 4.51 7.44
CA GLY A 3 12.80 3.83 6.66
C GLY A 3 11.64 3.46 7.57
N ALA A 4 10.42 3.44 7.03
CA ALA A 4 9.25 3.03 7.79
C ALA A 4 9.47 1.62 8.35
N THR A 5 9.67 1.52 9.67
CA THR A 5 9.92 0.25 10.36
C THR A 5 8.63 -0.56 10.47
N TYR A 6 7.49 0.14 10.53
CA TYR A 6 6.14 -0.43 10.59
C TYR A 6 5.19 0.44 9.76
N PHE A 7 4.27 -0.17 9.04
CA PHE A 7 3.14 0.50 8.40
C PHE A 7 1.84 -0.20 8.80
N TYR A 8 0.86 0.59 9.24
CA TYR A 8 -0.41 0.09 9.73
C TYR A 8 -1.50 0.42 8.72
N PHE A 9 -2.34 -0.54 8.39
CA PHE A 9 -3.52 -0.33 7.56
C PHE A 9 -4.71 -1.07 8.18
N HIS A 10 -5.88 -0.48 8.06
CA HIS A 10 -7.12 -0.99 8.65
C HIS A 10 -7.99 -1.58 7.56
N ILE A 11 -8.50 -2.79 7.79
CA ILE A 11 -9.42 -3.47 6.88
C ILE A 11 -10.80 -3.48 7.54
N GLY A 12 -11.74 -2.73 6.98
CA GLY A 12 -13.09 -2.58 7.54
C GLY A 12 -14.02 -3.76 7.26
N ASN A 13 -13.84 -4.45 6.14
CA ASN A 13 -14.55 -5.69 5.81
C ASN A 13 -13.59 -6.60 5.04
N ILE A 14 -13.61 -7.90 5.36
CA ILE A 14 -12.70 -8.88 4.82
C ILE A 14 -13.45 -10.15 4.46
N SER A 15 -13.19 -10.72 3.28
CA SER A 15 -13.73 -12.02 2.90
C SER A 15 -12.97 -13.16 3.60
N ASP A 16 -13.56 -14.34 3.68
CA ASP A 16 -12.89 -15.53 4.24
C ASP A 16 -11.58 -15.85 3.50
N TYR A 17 -11.56 -15.62 2.19
CA TYR A 17 -10.36 -15.79 1.37
C TYR A 17 -9.26 -14.80 1.76
N ASP A 18 -9.58 -13.50 1.80
CA ASP A 18 -8.61 -12.45 2.15
C ASP A 18 -8.11 -12.62 3.59
N ARG A 19 -8.98 -13.09 4.49
CA ARG A 19 -8.60 -13.40 5.88
C ARG A 19 -7.58 -14.53 5.95
N ARG A 20 -7.78 -15.58 5.16
CA ARG A 20 -6.83 -16.71 5.09
C ARG A 20 -5.46 -16.28 4.58
N ILE A 21 -5.43 -15.39 3.59
CA ILE A 21 -4.17 -14.82 3.08
C ILE A 21 -3.47 -14.00 4.17
N LEU A 22 -4.20 -13.14 4.89
CA LEU A 22 -3.64 -12.38 6.01
C LEU A 22 -3.08 -13.30 7.10
N ASP A 23 -3.84 -14.31 7.52
CA ASP A 23 -3.40 -15.24 8.57
C ASP A 23 -2.12 -15.99 8.15
N GLU A 24 -1.92 -16.29 6.85
CA GLU A 24 -0.63 -16.81 6.36
C GLU A 24 0.51 -15.79 6.57
N TYR A 25 0.32 -14.51 6.25
CA TYR A 25 1.33 -13.48 6.52
C TYR A 25 1.65 -13.31 8.01
N ALA A 26 0.65 -13.48 8.88
CA ALA A 26 0.85 -13.44 10.33
C ALA A 26 1.62 -14.67 10.83
N ASN A 27 1.29 -15.86 10.33
CA ASN A 27 1.97 -17.11 10.67
C ASN A 27 3.44 -17.12 10.23
N ASP A 28 3.75 -16.49 9.08
CA ASP A 28 5.12 -16.31 8.59
C ASP A 28 5.91 -15.25 9.39
N GLY A 29 5.25 -14.51 10.29
CA GLY A 29 5.83 -13.43 11.08
C GLY A 29 6.14 -12.16 10.27
N ASP A 30 5.60 -12.05 9.06
CA ASP A 30 5.81 -10.89 8.18
C ASP A 30 4.92 -9.70 8.55
N ILE A 31 3.77 -9.97 9.19
CA ILE A 31 2.88 -8.95 9.76
C ILE A 31 2.44 -9.36 11.16
N GLU A 32 2.09 -8.38 11.98
CA GLU A 32 1.33 -8.61 13.21
C GLU A 32 -0.14 -8.26 12.93
N ILE A 33 -1.04 -9.25 12.98
CA ILE A 33 -2.48 -8.98 12.92
C ILE A 33 -2.98 -8.71 14.34
N LYS A 34 -3.23 -7.44 14.63
CA LYS A 34 -4.04 -7.07 15.78
C LYS A 34 -5.51 -7.05 15.34
N THR A 35 -6.22 -8.15 15.61
CA THR A 35 -7.68 -8.17 15.43
C THR A 35 -8.28 -7.25 16.48
N LEU A 36 -8.82 -6.11 16.05
CA LEU A 36 -9.30 -5.05 16.95
C LEU A 36 -10.62 -5.40 17.69
N GLN A 37 -11.20 -6.59 17.46
CA GLN A 37 -12.23 -7.35 18.22
C GLN A 37 -13.60 -7.62 17.52
N GLU A 38 -14.25 -8.72 17.96
CA GLU A 38 -15.54 -9.26 17.50
C GLU A 38 -16.75 -8.36 17.78
N LYS A 39 -17.77 -8.50 16.92
CA LYS A 39 -19.01 -7.71 16.80
C LYS A 39 -19.77 -7.39 18.11
N TYR A 40 -19.49 -8.06 19.24
CA TYR A 40 -20.38 -8.06 20.40
C TYR A 40 -19.78 -7.60 21.75
N GLU A 41 -18.49 -7.24 21.85
CA GLU A 41 -17.86 -7.17 23.19
C GLU A 41 -17.43 -5.80 23.75
N ARG A 42 -17.70 -4.62 23.15
CA ARG A 42 -17.46 -3.34 23.87
C ARG A 42 -18.42 -2.17 23.59
N PRO A 43 -18.76 -1.36 24.63
CA PRO A 43 -19.45 -0.07 24.49
C PRO A 43 -18.53 1.04 23.93
N PHE A 44 -19.17 1.97 23.22
CA PHE A 44 -18.66 2.92 22.23
C PHE A 44 -17.48 3.85 22.63
N TYR A 45 -17.08 3.94 23.89
CA TYR A 45 -16.14 4.96 24.38
C TYR A 45 -14.71 4.46 24.68
N ALA A 46 -14.42 3.17 24.46
CA ALA A 46 -13.13 2.57 24.84
C ALA A 46 -12.23 2.19 23.65
N TRP A 47 -12.31 2.94 22.54
CA TRP A 47 -11.47 2.73 21.36
C TRP A 47 -10.17 3.57 21.50
N GLN A 48 -9.04 2.90 21.72
CA GLN A 48 -7.71 3.40 21.33
C GLN A 48 -7.32 4.81 21.81
N LEU A 49 -7.17 5.01 23.12
CA LEU A 49 -6.40 6.15 23.63
C LEU A 49 -4.90 5.85 23.54
N ILE A 50 -4.32 6.04 22.35
CA ILE A 50 -2.97 6.60 22.28
C ILE A 50 -3.19 8.10 22.34
N GLU A 51 -2.94 8.69 23.51
CA GLU A 51 -3.05 10.13 23.76
C GLU A 51 -1.98 10.89 22.95
N ILE A 52 -2.18 10.98 21.65
CA ILE A 52 -1.61 12.07 20.87
C ILE A 52 -2.57 13.23 21.14
N GLN A 53 -2.07 14.25 21.85
CA GLN A 53 -2.67 15.58 22.05
C GLN A 53 -3.73 15.85 20.99
N ASN A 54 -4.95 16.29 21.33
CA ASN A 54 -5.93 17.03 20.51
C ASN A 54 -5.70 17.14 18.96
N ILE A 55 -5.37 16.05 18.26
CA ILE A 55 -4.94 16.01 16.85
C ILE A 55 -5.90 15.10 16.09
N GLY A 56 -6.79 15.65 15.28
CA GLY A 56 -7.75 14.89 14.48
C GLY A 56 -7.16 14.35 13.18
N GLU A 57 -6.06 14.95 12.72
CA GLU A 57 -5.44 14.64 11.43
C GLU A 57 -3.93 14.90 11.44
N ILE A 58 -3.18 14.02 10.79
CA ILE A 58 -1.79 14.22 10.40
C ILE A 58 -1.73 14.21 8.86
N ARG A 59 -1.38 15.35 8.28
CA ARG A 59 -1.19 15.53 6.84
C ARG A 59 0.26 15.28 6.47
N LEU A 60 0.45 14.42 5.49
CA LEU A 60 1.73 13.98 4.99
C LEU A 60 1.96 14.58 3.60
N PRO A 61 3.14 15.18 3.35
CA PRO A 61 3.48 15.65 2.03
C PRO A 61 3.60 14.49 1.06
N HIS A 62 3.20 14.75 -0.15
CA HIS A 62 3.17 13.82 -1.25
C HIS A 62 4.43 14.00 -2.11
N LEU A 63 5.13 12.89 -2.37
CA LEU A 63 6.29 12.82 -3.24
C LEU A 63 5.92 12.03 -4.50
N LYS A 64 5.76 12.73 -5.63
CA LYS A 64 5.43 12.10 -6.92
C LYS A 64 6.64 11.33 -7.43
N VAL A 65 6.53 10.01 -7.56
CA VAL A 65 7.57 9.17 -8.17
C VAL A 65 7.21 8.91 -9.62
N ILE A 66 8.12 9.21 -10.54
CA ILE A 66 7.86 9.08 -11.98
C ILE A 66 8.07 7.63 -12.40
N LYS A 67 6.98 6.94 -12.76
CA LYS A 67 7.00 5.59 -13.32
C LYS A 67 6.91 5.69 -14.85
N ASN A 68 8.06 5.63 -15.50
CA ASN A 68 8.24 5.81 -16.95
C ASN A 68 8.72 4.54 -17.66
N GLY A 69 8.43 3.36 -17.11
CA GLY A 69 8.82 2.09 -17.71
C GLY A 69 7.76 1.03 -17.48
N GLU A 70 7.85 -0.04 -18.26
CA GLU A 70 6.99 -1.20 -18.11
C GLU A 70 7.48 -2.12 -16.98
N THR A 71 6.58 -3.01 -16.56
CA THR A 71 6.89 -4.10 -15.64
C THR A 71 6.90 -5.41 -16.42
N PRO A 72 7.77 -6.38 -16.07
CA PRO A 72 7.78 -7.67 -16.72
C PRO A 72 6.42 -8.34 -16.66
N LYS A 73 6.02 -8.96 -17.78
CA LYS A 73 4.74 -9.67 -17.89
C LYS A 73 4.74 -11.01 -17.13
N TYR A 74 5.91 -11.62 -16.99
CA TYR A 74 6.09 -12.93 -16.39
C TYR A 74 7.23 -12.92 -15.37
N TYR A 75 7.08 -13.78 -14.36
CA TYR A 75 8.14 -14.13 -13.44
C TYR A 75 8.96 -15.26 -14.06
N GLU A 76 10.25 -15.02 -14.29
CA GLU A 76 11.17 -16.01 -14.85
C GLU A 76 12.01 -16.67 -13.77
N ASN A 77 12.57 -15.86 -12.86
CA ASN A 77 13.47 -16.33 -11.81
C ASN A 77 13.60 -15.31 -10.65
N PRO A 78 14.09 -15.74 -9.47
CA PRO A 78 14.28 -14.85 -8.32
C PRO A 78 15.20 -13.64 -8.60
N GLN A 79 16.20 -13.78 -9.46
CA GLN A 79 17.19 -12.74 -9.76
C GLN A 79 16.61 -11.56 -10.54
N GLN A 80 15.50 -11.78 -11.25
CA GLN A 80 14.74 -10.74 -11.95
C GLN A 80 14.05 -9.75 -11.00
N ILE A 81 13.69 -10.18 -9.77
CA ILE A 81 12.83 -9.40 -8.87
C ILE A 81 13.51 -8.15 -8.34
N PRO A 82 14.73 -8.19 -7.75
CA PRO A 82 15.34 -7.00 -7.16
C PRO A 82 15.43 -5.78 -8.11
N PRO A 83 15.94 -5.89 -9.36
CA PRO A 83 15.98 -4.73 -10.25
C PRO A 83 14.60 -4.23 -10.69
N GLU A 84 13.55 -5.06 -10.58
CA GLU A 84 12.18 -4.74 -11.00
C GLU A 84 11.29 -4.17 -9.88
N LEU A 85 11.79 -4.13 -8.64
CA LEU A 85 11.08 -3.48 -7.54
C LEU A 85 10.96 -1.99 -7.79
N PHE A 86 9.74 -1.45 -7.67
CA PHE A 86 9.48 -0.03 -7.96
C PHE A 86 10.30 0.91 -7.08
N SER A 87 10.59 0.50 -5.85
CA SER A 87 11.43 1.22 -4.90
C SER A 87 12.90 1.35 -5.35
N ARG A 88 13.39 0.44 -6.20
CA ARG A 88 14.74 0.46 -6.79
C ARG A 88 14.73 1.04 -8.21
N LYS A 89 13.76 0.62 -9.03
CA LYS A 89 13.66 0.98 -10.45
C LYS A 89 13.30 2.46 -10.66
N TYR A 90 12.41 3.01 -9.85
CA TYR A 90 11.91 4.37 -10.00
C TYR A 90 12.34 5.24 -8.81
N ILE A 91 13.44 5.96 -8.99
CA ILE A 91 14.02 6.84 -7.96
C ILE A 91 13.80 8.33 -8.26
N THR A 92 13.39 8.67 -9.48
CA THR A 92 13.16 10.05 -9.89
C THR A 92 11.84 10.55 -9.34
N THR A 93 11.89 11.68 -8.64
CA THR A 93 10.72 12.29 -8.01
C THR A 93 10.62 13.78 -8.31
N ALA A 94 9.41 14.31 -8.38
CA ALA A 94 9.18 15.76 -8.33
C ALA A 94 9.44 16.30 -6.91
N GLU A 95 9.41 17.61 -6.75
CA GLU A 95 9.51 18.23 -5.42
C GLU A 95 8.31 17.85 -4.53
N PRO A 96 8.51 17.71 -3.20
CA PRO A 96 7.43 17.42 -2.27
C PRO A 96 6.36 18.52 -2.32
N THR A 97 5.09 18.13 -2.33
CA THR A 97 3.95 19.06 -2.30
C THR A 97 2.86 18.56 -1.36
N PHE A 98 2.06 19.49 -0.84
CA PHE A 98 0.80 19.15 -0.14
C PHE A 98 -0.39 19.04 -1.11
N ASP A 99 -0.19 19.35 -2.39
CA ASP A 99 -1.17 19.10 -3.44
C ASP A 99 -1.40 17.59 -3.59
N ALA A 100 -2.64 17.18 -3.40
CA ALA A 100 -3.03 15.78 -3.27
C ALA A 100 -2.27 15.04 -2.14
N SER A 101 -2.03 15.76 -1.02
CA SER A 101 -1.52 15.18 0.23
C SER A 101 -2.33 13.97 0.68
N LYS A 102 -1.70 13.19 1.57
CA LYS A 102 -2.33 12.05 2.23
C LYS A 102 -2.47 12.35 3.70
N ALA A 103 -3.54 11.88 4.29
CA ALA A 103 -3.85 12.14 5.68
C ALA A 103 -4.00 10.82 6.45
N VAL A 104 -3.45 10.79 7.66
CA VAL A 104 -3.83 9.83 8.69
C VAL A 104 -4.79 10.56 9.61
N ILE A 105 -6.01 10.06 9.74
CA ILE A 105 -7.08 10.73 10.48
C ILE A 105 -7.55 9.89 11.66
N ARG A 106 -8.14 10.56 12.65
CA ARG A 106 -9.05 9.97 13.63
C ARG A 106 -10.48 10.14 13.13
N PRO A 107 -11.11 9.11 12.54
CA PRO A 107 -12.41 9.26 11.89
C PRO A 107 -13.51 9.75 12.84
N ASP A 108 -13.43 9.38 14.12
CA ASP A 108 -14.35 9.83 15.18
C ASP A 108 -14.22 11.32 15.51
N ARG A 109 -13.16 11.99 15.03
CA ARG A 109 -12.88 13.41 15.26
C ARG A 109 -13.02 14.27 14.00
N VAL A 110 -13.36 13.68 12.86
CA VAL A 110 -13.55 14.36 11.58
C VAL A 110 -15.03 14.52 11.29
N GLY A 111 -15.51 15.76 11.25
CA GLY A 111 -16.88 16.08 10.85
C GLY A 111 -17.05 16.12 9.33
N ILE A 112 -16.06 16.64 8.60
CA ILE A 112 -16.08 16.72 7.13
C ILE A 112 -14.70 16.36 6.58
N MET A 113 -14.69 15.41 5.65
CA MET A 113 -13.51 14.97 4.93
C MET A 113 -13.58 15.44 3.47
N TYR A 114 -12.61 16.25 3.04
CA TYR A 114 -12.30 16.45 1.63
C TYR A 114 -11.37 15.34 1.16
N ILE A 115 -11.28 15.13 -0.16
CA ILE A 115 -10.58 13.99 -0.78
C ILE A 115 -9.18 13.76 -0.18
N HIS A 116 -8.49 14.81 0.24
CA HIS A 116 -7.11 14.78 0.75
C HIS A 116 -6.91 15.32 2.18
N GLU A 117 -7.94 15.90 2.80
CA GLU A 117 -7.79 16.55 4.11
C GLU A 117 -9.11 16.70 4.87
N ALA A 118 -9.05 16.77 6.19
CA ALA A 118 -10.17 17.12 7.03
C ALA A 118 -10.47 18.62 6.92
N ILE A 119 -11.70 18.98 6.51
CA ILE A 119 -12.17 20.38 6.48
C ILE A 119 -12.73 20.77 7.85
N ALA A 120 -13.38 19.83 8.53
CA ALA A 120 -14.00 20.09 9.83
C ALA A 120 -13.59 18.99 10.82
N LEU A 121 -13.13 19.43 11.98
CA LEU A 121 -12.79 18.57 13.12
C LEU A 121 -13.72 18.88 14.29
N GLU A 122 -13.85 17.92 15.21
CA GLU A 122 -14.50 18.18 16.50
C GLU A 122 -13.82 19.34 17.25
N PRO A 123 -14.58 20.14 18.04
CA PRO A 123 -14.03 21.23 18.82
C PRO A 123 -12.85 20.79 19.70
N GLY A 124 -11.75 21.52 19.61
CA GLY A 124 -10.54 21.24 20.36
C GLY A 124 -9.54 20.33 19.65
N TYR A 125 -9.89 19.70 18.52
CA TYR A 125 -8.96 18.93 17.70
C TYR A 125 -8.35 19.75 16.56
N LYS A 126 -7.11 19.44 16.19
CA LYS A 126 -6.37 20.13 15.13
C LYS A 126 -5.77 19.18 14.10
N SER A 127 -5.52 19.69 12.90
CA SER A 127 -4.69 19.04 11.90
C SER A 127 -3.22 19.43 12.09
N VAL A 128 -2.31 18.48 11.90
CA VAL A 128 -0.86 18.71 11.92
C VAL A 128 -0.29 18.40 10.55
N LEU A 129 0.52 19.33 10.02
CA LEU A 129 1.27 19.10 8.79
C LEU A 129 2.66 18.60 9.17
N MET A 130 3.08 17.50 8.56
CA MET A 130 4.43 16.95 8.77
C MET A 130 5.45 17.61 7.85
N ASP A 131 6.68 17.81 8.34
CA ASP A 131 7.79 18.21 7.48
C ASP A 131 8.18 17.05 6.56
N TYR A 132 8.39 17.36 5.28
CA TYR A 132 8.82 16.39 4.27
C TYR A 132 10.18 15.76 4.58
N LYS A 133 11.01 16.44 5.38
CA LYS A 133 12.30 15.92 5.87
C LYS A 133 12.12 14.78 6.87
N ASP A 134 11.00 14.81 7.60
CA ASP A 134 10.66 13.79 8.58
C ASP A 134 9.93 12.63 7.92
N VAL A 135 8.91 12.92 7.09
CA VAL A 135 8.10 11.91 6.41
C VAL A 135 7.52 12.43 5.11
N ALA A 136 7.55 11.59 4.07
CA ALA A 136 6.88 11.85 2.80
C ALA A 136 6.28 10.57 2.23
N PHE A 137 5.09 10.70 1.64
CA PHE A 137 4.40 9.59 0.98
C PHE A 137 4.81 9.50 -0.49
N ARG A 138 5.46 8.40 -0.88
CA ARG A 138 5.78 8.14 -2.30
C ARG A 138 4.55 7.66 -3.06
N HIS A 139 4.16 8.40 -4.08
CA HIS A 139 3.07 8.05 -4.96
C HIS A 139 3.62 7.79 -6.36
N TYR A 140 3.61 6.52 -6.76
CA TYR A 140 4.07 6.10 -8.06
C TYR A 140 3.05 6.50 -9.13
N LYS A 141 3.48 7.36 -10.05
CA LYS A 141 2.67 7.95 -11.12
C LYS A 141 3.11 7.37 -12.46
N ASP A 142 2.26 6.54 -13.06
CA ASP A 142 2.51 6.02 -14.42
C ASP A 142 2.33 7.15 -15.44
N VAL A 143 3.39 7.43 -16.20
CA VAL A 143 3.40 8.46 -17.24
C VAL A 143 3.26 7.88 -18.66
N LEU A 144 3.27 6.55 -18.82
CA LEU A 144 3.18 5.88 -20.11
C LEU A 144 1.74 5.50 -20.47
N HIS A 145 0.99 4.94 -19.52
CA HIS A 145 -0.30 4.28 -19.80
C HIS A 145 -1.52 5.04 -19.26
N ARG A 146 -1.39 6.34 -19.03
CA ARG A 146 -2.46 7.12 -18.42
C ARG A 146 -3.59 7.39 -19.41
N VAL A 147 -4.82 7.08 -18.98
CA VAL A 147 -6.06 7.27 -19.77
C VAL A 147 -6.43 8.75 -19.96
N SER A 148 -5.92 9.66 -19.12
CA SER A 148 -6.23 11.10 -19.18
C SER A 148 -5.01 11.97 -18.86
N GLY A 149 -4.37 12.54 -19.89
CA GLY A 149 -3.24 13.49 -19.78
C GLY A 149 -1.91 12.86 -19.35
N ASN A 150 -0.81 13.15 -20.05
CA ASN A 150 0.54 12.66 -19.78
C ASN A 150 1.47 13.75 -19.19
N ASP A 151 0.89 14.74 -18.50
CA ASP A 151 1.52 15.98 -18.08
C ASP A 151 2.07 15.97 -16.64
N TRP A 152 1.93 14.86 -15.90
CA TRP A 152 2.33 14.79 -14.47
C TRP A 152 3.81 15.04 -14.19
N ALA A 153 4.67 14.98 -15.21
CA ALA A 153 6.07 15.34 -15.13
C ALA A 153 6.42 16.61 -15.94
N GLN A 154 5.46 17.20 -16.65
CA GLN A 154 5.69 18.41 -17.43
C GLN A 154 5.79 19.61 -16.49
N ASN A 155 6.83 20.42 -16.67
CA ASN A 155 7.14 21.61 -15.86
C ASN A 155 7.45 21.32 -14.38
N GLU A 156 7.68 20.07 -13.99
CA GLU A 156 8.11 19.70 -12.64
C GLU A 156 9.64 19.72 -12.54
N THR A 157 10.17 20.21 -11.42
CA THR A 157 11.59 20.02 -11.11
C THR A 157 11.78 18.61 -10.58
N ILE A 158 12.52 17.79 -11.33
CA ILE A 158 12.76 16.38 -11.00
C ILE A 158 14.15 16.17 -10.44
N SER A 159 14.25 15.35 -9.40
CA SER A 159 15.51 14.95 -8.78
C SER A 159 15.51 13.47 -8.44
N ALA A 160 16.70 12.84 -8.44
CA ALA A 160 16.84 11.47 -7.99
C ALA A 160 16.81 11.43 -6.45
N ARG A 161 15.85 10.70 -5.88
CA ARG A 161 15.73 10.46 -4.44
C ARG A 161 15.60 8.96 -4.22
N SER A 162 16.73 8.28 -4.00
CA SER A 162 16.72 6.86 -3.66
C SER A 162 16.31 6.64 -2.20
N ILE A 163 15.75 5.47 -1.91
CA ILE A 163 15.57 4.98 -0.54
C ILE A 163 16.92 4.43 -0.06
N PRO A 164 17.32 4.58 1.23
CA PRO A 164 18.60 4.08 1.68
C PRO A 164 18.73 2.57 1.50
N GLU A 165 19.91 2.10 1.06
CA GLU A 165 20.09 0.72 0.62
C GLU A 165 19.75 -0.39 1.63
N PRO A 166 20.02 -0.23 2.95
CA PRO A 166 19.64 -1.26 3.92
C PRO A 166 18.15 -1.63 3.86
N TYR A 167 17.28 -0.66 3.59
CA TYR A 167 15.83 -0.89 3.47
C TYR A 167 15.47 -1.53 2.13
N LEU A 168 16.11 -1.10 1.05
CA LEU A 168 15.89 -1.67 -0.27
C LEU A 168 16.36 -3.12 -0.35
N GLU A 169 17.43 -3.47 0.36
CA GLU A 169 17.95 -4.84 0.46
C GLU A 169 17.02 -5.74 1.27
N LEU A 170 16.62 -5.31 2.47
CA LEU A 170 15.65 -6.05 3.26
C LEU A 170 14.32 -6.26 2.52
N LEU A 171 13.80 -5.20 1.88
CA LEU A 171 12.58 -5.28 1.08
C LEU A 171 12.73 -6.27 -0.07
N ALA A 172 13.85 -6.22 -0.81
CA ALA A 172 14.07 -7.12 -1.93
C ALA A 172 14.12 -8.58 -1.51
N GLN A 173 14.85 -8.89 -0.44
CA GLN A 173 14.94 -10.24 0.11
C GLN A 173 13.56 -10.77 0.53
N LYS A 174 12.76 -9.95 1.22
CA LYS A 174 11.40 -10.31 1.65
C LYS A 174 10.46 -10.54 0.46
N VAL A 175 10.49 -9.68 -0.55
CA VAL A 175 9.65 -9.83 -1.75
C VAL A 175 10.05 -11.06 -2.54
N VAL A 176 11.36 -11.30 -2.75
CA VAL A 176 11.85 -12.52 -3.42
C VAL A 176 11.35 -13.76 -2.71
N LYS A 177 11.55 -13.86 -1.38
CA LYS A 177 11.10 -15.00 -0.59
C LYS A 177 9.60 -15.25 -0.72
N LYS A 178 8.78 -14.19 -0.68
CA LYS A 178 7.32 -14.32 -0.81
C LYS A 178 6.90 -14.74 -2.22
N LEU A 179 7.49 -14.16 -3.26
CA LEU A 179 7.18 -14.55 -4.64
C LEU A 179 7.60 -15.98 -4.92
N GLU A 180 8.80 -16.39 -4.50
CA GLU A 180 9.23 -17.79 -4.60
C GLU A 180 8.25 -18.73 -3.89
N PHE A 181 7.77 -18.37 -2.71
CA PHE A 181 6.75 -19.16 -2.02
C PHE A 181 5.45 -19.25 -2.82
N VAL A 182 4.91 -18.14 -3.32
CA VAL A 182 3.67 -18.12 -4.12
C VAL A 182 3.80 -18.96 -5.40
N TYR A 183 4.94 -18.87 -6.10
CA TYR A 183 5.16 -19.60 -7.35
C TYR A 183 5.59 -21.06 -7.15
N LYS A 184 6.24 -21.41 -6.02
CA LYS A 184 6.67 -22.80 -5.72
C LYS A 184 5.63 -23.61 -4.94
N LYS A 185 4.76 -22.97 -4.16
CA LYS A 185 3.74 -23.65 -3.35
C LYS A 185 2.53 -24.02 -4.22
N VAL A 186 2.68 -25.13 -4.95
CA VAL A 186 1.68 -26.11 -5.43
C VAL A 186 0.44 -25.55 -6.19
N PRO A 187 0.08 -26.10 -7.36
CA PRO A 187 -0.99 -25.60 -8.22
C PRO A 187 -2.29 -25.38 -7.43
N VAL A 188 -2.89 -24.21 -7.63
CA VAL A 188 -4.19 -23.88 -7.05
C VAL A 188 -5.14 -25.03 -7.35
N ASN A 189 -5.66 -25.68 -6.31
CA ASN A 189 -6.71 -26.66 -6.53
C ASN A 189 -7.93 -25.90 -7.01
N CYS A 190 -8.16 -25.93 -8.32
CA CYS A 190 -9.23 -25.21 -9.00
C CYS A 190 -10.61 -25.51 -8.43
N THR A 191 -10.80 -26.69 -7.83
CA THR A 191 -12.06 -27.06 -7.17
C THR A 191 -12.32 -26.28 -5.88
N THR A 192 -11.34 -25.54 -5.37
CA THR A 192 -11.45 -24.70 -4.16
C THR A 192 -11.73 -23.23 -4.46
N ILE A 193 -11.65 -22.79 -5.73
CA ILE A 193 -12.03 -21.43 -6.12
C ILE A 193 -13.54 -21.39 -6.32
N PRO A 194 -14.29 -20.58 -5.55
CA PRO A 194 -15.73 -20.45 -5.76
C PRO A 194 -16.06 -19.88 -7.14
N GLU A 195 -17.02 -20.50 -7.84
CA GLU A 195 -17.43 -20.15 -9.20
C GLU A 195 -17.82 -18.66 -9.34
N TYR A 196 -18.42 -18.08 -8.28
CA TYR A 196 -18.80 -16.67 -8.26
C TYR A 196 -17.60 -15.72 -8.37
N MET A 197 -16.41 -16.09 -7.90
CA MET A 197 -15.22 -15.23 -8.01
C MET A 197 -14.75 -15.08 -9.46
N VAL A 198 -14.90 -16.14 -10.26
CA VAL A 198 -14.53 -16.15 -11.68
C VAL A 198 -15.58 -15.39 -12.51
N THR A 199 -16.87 -15.64 -12.21
CA THR A 199 -17.99 -15.10 -12.99
C THR A 199 -18.34 -13.64 -12.65
N ALA A 200 -18.09 -13.16 -11.43
CA ALA A 200 -18.53 -11.84 -10.98
C ALA A 200 -17.83 -10.64 -11.65
N ARG A 201 -16.66 -10.83 -12.28
CA ARG A 201 -15.87 -9.71 -12.85
C ARG A 201 -15.27 -9.98 -14.23
N PHE A 202 -15.74 -11.01 -14.95
CA PHE A 202 -15.10 -11.46 -16.20
C PHE A 202 -13.59 -11.70 -16.03
N PHE A 203 -13.14 -12.15 -14.85
CA PHE A 203 -11.75 -12.52 -14.70
C PHE A 203 -11.50 -13.80 -15.49
N PRO A 204 -10.42 -13.88 -16.29
CA PRO A 204 -10.09 -15.12 -16.97
C PRO A 204 -9.94 -16.23 -15.94
N ASN A 205 -10.52 -17.41 -16.23
CA ASN A 205 -10.44 -18.55 -15.33
C ASN A 205 -8.96 -18.84 -15.03
N PRO A 206 -8.49 -18.66 -13.78
CA PRO A 206 -7.07 -18.81 -13.45
C PRO A 206 -6.58 -20.23 -13.76
N CYS A 207 -7.49 -21.21 -13.78
CA CYS A 207 -7.21 -22.61 -14.03
C CYS A 207 -7.17 -23.01 -15.51
N GLU A 208 -7.79 -22.24 -16.41
CA GLU A 208 -7.68 -22.49 -17.86
C GLU A 208 -6.26 -22.21 -18.38
N ARG A 209 -5.54 -21.29 -17.73
CA ARG A 209 -4.16 -20.92 -18.13
C ARG A 209 -3.07 -21.66 -17.37
N MET A 210 -3.33 -22.15 -16.15
CA MET A 210 -2.36 -22.97 -15.41
C MET A 210 -2.07 -24.32 -16.07
N LEU A 211 -2.98 -24.84 -16.90
CA LEU A 211 -2.80 -26.09 -17.65
C LEU A 211 -1.95 -25.93 -18.93
N LEU A 212 -1.64 -24.69 -19.35
CA LEU A 212 -0.86 -24.42 -20.57
C LEU A 212 0.62 -24.12 -20.30
N THR A 213 1.03 -24.02 -19.03
CA THR A 213 2.39 -23.63 -18.63
C THR A 213 3.12 -24.69 -17.81
N TRP A 214 2.80 -25.97 -18.03
CA TRP A 214 3.63 -27.11 -17.64
C TRP A 214 4.01 -27.91 -18.88
#